data_AF-A0A9D7FLS4-F1
#
_entry.id   AF-A0A9D7FLS4-F1
#
_cell.length_a   1.000
_cell.length_b   1.000
_cell.length_c   1.000
_cell.angle_alpha   90.00
_cell.angle_beta   90.00
_cell.angle_gamma   90.00
#
_symmetry.space_group_name_H-M   'P 1'
#
loop_
_entity.id
_entity.type
_entity.pdbx_description
1 polymer ?
#
loop_
_entity_poly.entity_id
_entity_poly.type
_entity_poly.pdbx_seq_one_letter_code
_entity_poly.pdbx_strand_id
1 'polypeptide(L)'
;MENPQCIGKNLSELSLHGMTQANISRIHRGDRVLAAKWEMDFQQNDVVLAVGTEAGLNKLQIILGPEVHEDFPLSPDVIAREVYVSEHRVAGKSLVELAIPEHFGVVVTRVAREDIELVPTGAMRLEIGDLLRIVGSPEDCEAFIAYCGKHEKKIHETPILPFAVGIVLGVLLAYVPIHTPGGTPIRLGLAGGPLFVALVLSYLGRVGSLIMRTPYAVRFILRELGLVFFLAGAGTEAGAHFIEVLQSQGISLLLAGMCVTCTPITVAFALTHWVFGFDLSSTLGTVCGAKTSTPGLGAACSAVESDELSPGLCRHLSHCTDRHHSGGPDPGLAGLTFRRVLQSAKARIYRTTSERPSSIGRIR
;
A
#
# COMPACT_ATOMS: atom_id res chain seq x y z
N MET A 1 -35.26 -15.12 -2.66
CA MET A 1 -35.52 -15.24 -4.11
C MET A 1 -37.00 -15.39 -4.27
N GLU A 2 -37.67 -14.33 -4.71
CA GLU A 2 -39.13 -14.30 -4.84
C GLU A 2 -39.58 -14.24 -6.30
N ASN A 3 -38.69 -13.88 -7.24
CA ASN A 3 -39.04 -13.77 -8.65
C ASN A 3 -39.11 -15.16 -9.33
N PRO A 4 -40.30 -15.64 -9.74
CA PRO A 4 -40.47 -16.95 -10.37
C PRO A 4 -39.75 -17.09 -11.72
N GLN A 5 -39.33 -16.00 -12.35
CA GLN A 5 -38.58 -16.04 -13.62
C GLN A 5 -37.10 -16.41 -13.46
N CYS A 6 -36.58 -16.32 -12.24
CA CYS A 6 -35.20 -16.66 -11.91
C CYS A 6 -35.05 -18.01 -11.19
N ILE A 7 -36.14 -18.55 -10.64
CA ILE A 7 -36.17 -19.85 -9.97
C ILE A 7 -35.99 -20.96 -11.01
N GLY A 8 -35.04 -21.88 -10.76
CA GLY A 8 -34.71 -23.00 -11.65
C GLY A 8 -33.82 -22.63 -12.84
N LYS A 9 -33.36 -21.37 -12.93
CA LYS A 9 -32.37 -20.94 -13.92
C LYS A 9 -30.98 -20.91 -13.31
N ASN A 10 -29.99 -21.16 -14.17
CA ASN A 10 -28.61 -21.16 -13.78
C ASN A 10 -28.04 -19.73 -13.65
N LEU A 11 -27.09 -19.50 -12.75
CA LEU A 11 -26.41 -18.21 -12.57
C LEU A 11 -25.71 -17.75 -13.87
N SER A 12 -25.17 -18.69 -14.65
CA SER A 12 -24.57 -18.44 -15.97
C SER A 12 -25.58 -18.01 -17.02
N GLU A 13 -26.76 -18.63 -17.06
CA GLU A 13 -27.84 -18.30 -18.00
C GLU A 13 -28.42 -16.90 -17.76
N LEU A 14 -28.45 -16.47 -16.50
CA LEU A 14 -29.03 -15.18 -16.13
C LEU A 14 -28.11 -13.99 -16.40
N SER A 15 -26.82 -14.19 -16.74
CA SER A 15 -25.86 -13.12 -17.12
C SER A 15 -25.94 -11.86 -16.25
N LEU A 16 -26.15 -12.03 -14.94
CA LEU A 16 -26.50 -10.95 -14.01
C LEU A 16 -25.39 -9.89 -13.92
N HIS A 17 -24.13 -10.32 -14.01
CA HIS A 17 -22.98 -9.42 -14.01
C HIS A 17 -23.00 -8.46 -15.20
N GLY A 18 -23.30 -8.96 -16.40
CA GLY A 18 -23.35 -8.13 -17.61
C GLY A 18 -24.47 -7.08 -17.59
N MET A 19 -25.61 -7.40 -16.97
CA MET A 19 -26.76 -6.49 -16.91
C MET A 19 -26.70 -5.48 -15.75
N THR A 20 -26.11 -5.87 -14.62
CA THR A 20 -26.17 -5.09 -13.38
C THR A 20 -24.82 -4.54 -12.94
N GLN A 21 -23.70 -5.07 -13.43
CA GLN A 21 -22.36 -4.84 -12.89
C GLN A 21 -22.23 -5.16 -11.38
N ALA A 22 -23.18 -5.90 -10.82
CA ALA A 22 -23.12 -6.42 -9.46
C ALA A 22 -22.65 -7.87 -9.49
N ASN A 23 -21.79 -8.23 -8.54
CA ASN A 23 -21.28 -9.57 -8.36
C ASN A 23 -22.00 -10.25 -7.21
N ILE A 24 -22.54 -11.43 -7.46
CA ILE A 24 -23.09 -12.26 -6.41
C ILE A 24 -21.93 -12.99 -5.74
N SER A 25 -21.75 -12.74 -4.44
CA SER A 25 -20.68 -13.35 -3.66
C SER A 25 -21.15 -14.64 -2.98
N ARG A 26 -22.37 -14.67 -2.43
CA ARG A 26 -22.89 -15.79 -1.63
C ARG A 26 -24.37 -16.03 -1.85
N ILE A 27 -24.80 -17.27 -1.66
CA ILE A 27 -26.20 -17.69 -1.68
C ILE A 27 -26.48 -18.43 -0.36
N HIS A 28 -27.43 -17.93 0.41
CA HIS A 28 -27.96 -18.59 1.59
C HIS A 28 -29.18 -19.42 1.20
N ARG A 29 -29.06 -20.73 1.40
CA ARG A 29 -30.09 -21.73 1.07
C ARG A 29 -30.43 -22.52 2.32
N GLY A 30 -31.61 -22.26 2.89
CA GLY A 30 -32.03 -22.89 4.14
C GLY A 30 -31.13 -22.48 5.30
N ASP A 31 -30.26 -23.38 5.75
CA ASP A 31 -29.35 -23.20 6.91
C ASP A 31 -27.86 -23.17 6.50
N ARG A 32 -27.57 -23.01 5.20
CA ARG A 32 -26.20 -23.04 4.65
C ARG A 32 -25.94 -21.82 3.78
N VAL A 33 -24.78 -21.18 3.95
CA VAL A 33 -24.27 -20.15 3.02
C VAL A 33 -23.26 -20.80 2.10
N LEU A 34 -23.56 -20.80 0.81
CA LEU A 34 -22.72 -21.34 -0.25
C LEU A 34 -22.05 -20.20 -1.02
N ALA A 35 -20.78 -20.39 -1.38
CA ALA A 35 -20.10 -19.49 -2.31
C ALA A 35 -20.77 -19.60 -3.69
N ALA A 36 -21.13 -18.47 -4.31
CA ALA A 36 -21.88 -18.49 -5.56
C ALA A 36 -21.02 -19.03 -6.72
N LYS A 37 -21.44 -20.17 -7.29
CA LYS A 37 -20.83 -20.80 -8.46
C LYS A 37 -21.75 -20.61 -9.67
N TRP A 38 -21.14 -20.48 -10.85
CA TRP A 38 -21.80 -20.21 -12.12
C TRP A 38 -22.65 -21.36 -12.66
N GLU A 39 -22.58 -22.55 -12.05
CA GLU A 39 -23.42 -23.72 -12.35
C GLU A 39 -24.62 -23.88 -11.41
N MET A 40 -24.72 -23.05 -10.36
CA MET A 40 -25.79 -23.23 -9.38
C MET A 40 -27.12 -22.69 -9.89
N ASP A 41 -28.15 -23.53 -9.76
CA ASP A 41 -29.54 -23.14 -10.00
C ASP A 41 -30.11 -22.44 -8.78
N PHE A 42 -30.86 -21.36 -9.00
CA PHE A 42 -31.56 -20.68 -7.93
C PHE A 42 -32.81 -21.46 -7.48
N GLN A 43 -32.95 -21.64 -6.18
CA GLN A 43 -34.12 -22.27 -5.57
C GLN A 43 -35.03 -21.23 -4.93
N GLN A 44 -36.28 -21.62 -4.74
CA GLN A 44 -37.25 -20.80 -4.01
C GLN A 44 -36.75 -20.57 -2.59
N ASN A 45 -36.85 -19.32 -2.10
CA ASN A 45 -36.34 -18.85 -0.81
C ASN A 45 -34.81 -18.69 -0.68
N ASP A 46 -34.02 -18.81 -1.76
CA ASP A 46 -32.59 -18.49 -1.70
C ASP A 46 -32.36 -16.99 -1.41
N VAL A 47 -31.55 -16.64 -0.41
CA VAL A 47 -31.15 -15.25 -0.14
C VAL A 47 -29.77 -15.02 -0.72
N VAL A 48 -29.59 -13.94 -1.48
CA VAL A 48 -28.37 -13.73 -2.27
C VAL A 48 -27.63 -12.49 -1.76
N LEU A 49 -26.34 -12.65 -1.45
CA LEU A 49 -25.45 -11.55 -1.10
C LEU A 49 -24.74 -11.05 -2.36
N ALA A 50 -25.02 -9.82 -2.75
CA ALA A 50 -24.40 -9.17 -3.90
C ALA A 50 -23.57 -7.95 -3.51
N VAL A 51 -22.49 -7.73 -4.24
CA VAL A 51 -21.54 -6.62 -4.08
C VAL A 51 -21.45 -5.87 -5.41
N GLY A 52 -21.71 -4.56 -5.40
CA GLY A 52 -21.71 -3.75 -6.60
C GLY A 52 -21.92 -2.27 -6.30
N THR A 53 -22.04 -1.47 -7.37
CA THR A 53 -22.42 -0.06 -7.27
C THR A 53 -23.88 0.09 -6.85
N GLU A 54 -24.28 1.21 -6.23
CA GLU A 54 -25.69 1.44 -5.83
C GLU A 54 -26.66 1.31 -7.01
N ALA A 55 -26.27 1.83 -8.18
CA ALA A 55 -27.05 1.67 -9.41
C ALA A 55 -27.16 0.21 -9.87
N GLY A 56 -26.11 -0.58 -9.69
CA GLY A 56 -26.10 -2.00 -10.02
C GLY A 56 -26.96 -2.84 -9.07
N LEU A 57 -26.88 -2.55 -7.77
CA LEU A 57 -27.68 -3.22 -6.74
C LEU A 57 -29.18 -2.91 -6.91
N ASN A 58 -29.55 -1.67 -7.26
CA ASN A 58 -30.94 -1.31 -7.55
C ASN A 58 -31.50 -2.09 -8.75
N LYS A 59 -30.70 -2.29 -9.81
CA LYS A 59 -31.11 -3.13 -10.95
C LYS A 59 -31.23 -4.60 -10.55
N LEU A 60 -30.34 -5.08 -9.70
CA LEU A 60 -30.37 -6.45 -9.19
C LEU A 60 -31.63 -6.70 -8.36
N GLN A 61 -32.09 -5.73 -7.56
CA GLN A 61 -33.33 -5.80 -6.80
C GLN A 61 -34.57 -5.97 -7.70
N ILE A 62 -34.60 -5.28 -8.85
CA ILE A 62 -35.69 -5.44 -9.84
C ILE A 62 -35.71 -6.86 -10.42
N ILE A 63 -34.54 -7.48 -10.59
CA ILE A 63 -34.40 -8.79 -11.22
C ILE A 63 -34.64 -9.94 -10.22
N LEU A 64 -34.05 -9.89 -9.02
CA LEU A 64 -34.05 -11.01 -8.07
C LEU A 64 -35.17 -10.92 -7.02
N GLY A 65 -35.67 -9.72 -6.74
CA GLY A 65 -36.66 -9.45 -5.69
C GLY A 65 -36.19 -8.43 -4.66
N PRO A 66 -37.04 -8.13 -3.66
CA PRO A 66 -36.79 -7.10 -2.66
C PRO A 66 -35.54 -7.37 -1.82
N GLU A 67 -34.89 -6.29 -1.34
CA GLU A 67 -33.79 -6.38 -0.40
C GLU A 67 -34.28 -6.92 0.95
N VAL A 68 -33.62 -7.96 1.44
CA VAL A 68 -33.91 -8.55 2.76
C VAL A 68 -32.75 -8.24 3.69
N HIS A 69 -33.05 -7.73 4.88
CA HIS A 69 -32.07 -7.52 5.94
C HIS A 69 -32.04 -8.76 6.85
N GLU A 70 -31.44 -9.84 6.33
CA GLU A 70 -31.14 -11.04 7.13
C GLU A 70 -29.65 -11.09 7.47
N ASP A 71 -29.34 -11.47 8.71
CA ASP A 71 -27.97 -11.72 9.13
C ASP A 71 -27.43 -12.91 8.36
N PHE A 72 -26.41 -12.69 7.52
CA PHE A 72 -25.64 -13.79 6.93
C PHE A 72 -24.66 -14.30 7.99
N PRO A 73 -24.89 -15.47 8.62
CA PRO A 73 -23.86 -16.08 9.44
C PRO A 73 -22.62 -16.31 8.57
N LEU A 74 -21.44 -16.00 9.10
CA LEU A 74 -20.18 -16.45 8.50
C LEU A 74 -20.20 -17.98 8.52
N SER A 75 -20.56 -18.59 7.39
CA SER A 75 -20.43 -20.04 7.27
C SER A 75 -18.96 -20.42 7.38
N PRO A 76 -18.64 -21.53 8.08
CA PRO A 76 -17.27 -22.04 8.19
C PRO A 76 -16.63 -22.38 6.83
N ASP A 77 -17.42 -22.38 5.76
CA ASP A 77 -17.03 -22.76 4.40
C ASP A 77 -16.34 -21.61 3.62
N VAL A 78 -16.21 -20.41 4.17
CA VAL A 78 -15.51 -19.28 3.51
C VAL A 78 -14.46 -18.69 4.44
N ILE A 79 -13.20 -18.74 4.01
CA ILE A 79 -12.06 -18.22 4.76
C ILE A 79 -11.37 -17.09 4.00
N ALA A 80 -10.80 -16.15 4.74
CA ALA A 80 -9.87 -15.17 4.22
C ALA A 80 -8.44 -15.67 4.48
N ARG A 81 -7.60 -15.64 3.45
CA ARG A 81 -6.18 -15.98 3.54
C ARG A 81 -5.34 -14.90 2.88
N GLU A 82 -4.08 -14.84 3.28
CA GLU A 82 -3.10 -13.97 2.67
C GLU A 82 -2.08 -14.83 1.92
N VAL A 83 -1.69 -14.39 0.73
CA VAL A 83 -0.73 -15.11 -0.12
C VAL A 83 0.22 -14.14 -0.78
N TYR A 84 1.52 -14.45 -0.72
CA TYR A 84 2.54 -13.71 -1.45
C TYR A 84 2.64 -14.21 -2.89
N VAL A 85 2.68 -13.29 -3.85
CA VAL A 85 3.00 -13.60 -5.24
C VAL A 85 4.49 -13.91 -5.32
N SER A 86 4.84 -15.18 -5.50
CA SER A 86 6.25 -15.60 -5.59
C SER A 86 6.63 -16.14 -6.97
N GLU A 87 5.67 -16.60 -7.75
CA GLU A 87 5.91 -17.25 -9.03
C GLU A 87 5.77 -16.31 -10.24
N HIS A 88 6.65 -16.48 -11.23
CA HIS A 88 6.65 -15.65 -12.45
C HIS A 88 5.46 -15.92 -13.39
N ARG A 89 4.74 -17.04 -13.18
CA ARG A 89 3.50 -17.33 -13.93
C ARG A 89 2.32 -16.44 -13.53
N VAL A 90 2.39 -15.87 -12.33
CA VAL A 90 1.40 -14.95 -11.77
C VAL A 90 1.89 -13.51 -11.88
N ALA A 91 3.17 -13.27 -11.58
CA ALA A 91 3.77 -11.95 -11.71
C ALA A 91 3.85 -11.48 -13.18
N GLY A 92 3.56 -10.20 -13.42
CA GLY A 92 3.56 -9.56 -14.73
C GLY A 92 2.21 -9.61 -15.47
N LYS A 93 1.28 -10.46 -15.04
CA LYS A 93 -0.07 -10.56 -15.60
C LYS A 93 -1.05 -9.63 -14.88
N SER A 94 -2.07 -9.18 -15.60
CA SER A 94 -3.18 -8.43 -14.99
C SER A 94 -4.15 -9.34 -14.24
N LEU A 95 -4.87 -8.79 -13.26
CA LEU A 95 -5.91 -9.53 -12.52
C LEU A 95 -6.99 -10.11 -13.45
N VAL A 96 -7.33 -9.39 -14.54
CA VAL A 96 -8.27 -9.86 -15.58
C VAL A 96 -7.67 -11.01 -16.39
N GLU A 97 -6.40 -10.92 -16.81
CA GLU A 97 -5.73 -12.00 -17.56
C GLU A 97 -5.60 -13.29 -16.74
N LEU A 98 -5.52 -13.18 -15.42
CA LEU A 98 -5.42 -14.33 -14.52
C LEU A 98 -6.78 -15.03 -14.32
N ALA A 99 -7.89 -14.32 -14.53
CA ALA A 99 -9.26 -14.81 -14.35
C ALA A 99 -9.42 -15.61 -13.05
N ILE A 100 -8.88 -15.09 -11.95
CA ILE A 100 -8.77 -15.79 -10.65
C ILE A 100 -10.12 -16.33 -10.15
N PRO A 101 -11.22 -15.56 -10.20
CA PRO A 101 -12.53 -16.05 -9.77
C PRO A 101 -13.04 -17.22 -10.62
N GLU A 102 -12.74 -17.22 -11.93
CA GLU A 102 -13.22 -18.24 -12.88
C GLU A 102 -12.41 -19.53 -12.77
N HIS A 103 -11.08 -19.42 -12.65
CA HIS A 103 -10.19 -20.57 -12.60
C HIS A 103 -10.09 -21.22 -11.22
N PHE A 104 -10.22 -20.44 -10.14
CA PHE A 104 -9.97 -20.93 -8.78
C PHE A 104 -11.14 -20.72 -7.83
N GLY A 105 -12.18 -19.98 -8.19
CA GLY A 105 -13.29 -19.69 -7.27
C GLY A 105 -12.91 -18.73 -6.13
N VAL A 106 -11.80 -18.00 -6.26
CA VAL A 106 -11.28 -17.10 -5.22
C VAL A 106 -11.35 -15.64 -5.66
N VAL A 107 -11.67 -14.74 -4.74
CA VAL A 107 -11.72 -13.31 -5.00
C VAL A 107 -10.59 -12.59 -4.26
N VAL A 108 -9.84 -11.77 -4.99
CA VAL A 108 -8.84 -10.87 -4.40
C VAL A 108 -9.55 -9.62 -3.90
N THR A 109 -9.46 -9.35 -2.60
CA THR A 109 -10.14 -8.23 -1.93
C THR A 109 -9.21 -7.06 -1.63
N ARG A 110 -7.93 -7.35 -1.41
CA ARG A 110 -6.86 -6.37 -1.21
C ARG A 110 -5.57 -6.86 -1.84
N VAL A 111 -4.77 -5.92 -2.32
CA VAL A 111 -3.39 -6.15 -2.75
C VAL A 111 -2.51 -5.19 -1.97
N ALA A 112 -1.62 -5.69 -1.13
CA ALA A 112 -0.62 -4.88 -0.47
C ALA A 112 0.69 -4.96 -1.25
N ARG A 113 1.23 -3.79 -1.63
CA ARG A 113 2.50 -3.64 -2.33
C ARG A 113 3.36 -2.66 -1.58
N GLU A 114 4.52 -3.10 -1.12
CA GLU A 114 5.47 -2.26 -0.36
C GLU A 114 4.75 -1.43 0.73
N ASP A 115 3.89 -2.11 1.51
CA ASP A 115 3.10 -1.56 2.65
C ASP A 115 1.93 -0.63 2.28
N ILE A 116 1.64 -0.44 1.00
CA ILE A 116 0.45 0.31 0.55
C ILE A 116 -0.67 -0.68 0.24
N GLU A 117 -1.81 -0.56 0.92
CA GLU A 117 -3.03 -1.28 0.57
C GLU A 117 -3.69 -0.68 -0.69
N LEU A 118 -3.66 -1.45 -1.77
CA LEU A 118 -4.25 -1.10 -3.05
C LEU A 118 -5.58 -1.84 -3.23
N VAL A 119 -6.57 -1.13 -3.79
CA VAL A 119 -7.84 -1.73 -4.20
C VAL A 119 -7.61 -2.45 -5.54
N PRO A 120 -7.85 -3.77 -5.62
CA PRO A 120 -7.62 -4.53 -6.84
C PRO A 120 -8.50 -3.98 -7.98
N THR A 121 -7.84 -3.59 -9.07
CA THR A 121 -8.49 -3.14 -10.32
C THR A 121 -8.15 -4.12 -11.43
N GLY A 122 -9.05 -4.39 -12.36
CA GLY A 122 -8.84 -5.43 -13.39
C GLY A 122 -7.55 -5.27 -14.22
N ALA A 123 -7.15 -4.03 -14.51
CA ALA A 123 -5.92 -3.70 -15.25
C ALA A 123 -4.64 -3.77 -14.39
N MET A 124 -4.76 -3.93 -13.06
CA MET A 124 -3.63 -3.99 -12.14
C MET A 124 -2.79 -5.23 -12.45
N ARG A 125 -1.49 -5.01 -12.70
CA ARG A 125 -0.52 -6.09 -12.90
C ARG A 125 0.07 -6.50 -11.57
N LEU A 126 0.08 -7.80 -11.31
CA LEU A 126 0.68 -8.35 -10.11
C LEU A 126 2.20 -8.38 -10.22
N GLU A 127 2.88 -8.16 -9.11
CA GLU A 127 4.33 -8.16 -9.02
C GLU A 127 4.80 -9.19 -7.99
N ILE A 128 6.03 -9.70 -8.17
CA ILE A 128 6.65 -10.62 -7.20
C ILE A 128 6.81 -9.89 -5.86
N GLY A 129 6.23 -10.44 -4.79
CA GLY A 129 6.21 -9.85 -3.47
C GLY A 129 4.92 -9.12 -3.11
N ASP A 130 3.98 -8.96 -4.05
CA ASP A 130 2.63 -8.49 -3.71
C ASP A 130 1.97 -9.46 -2.72
N LEU A 131 1.34 -8.92 -1.67
CA LEU A 131 0.56 -9.66 -0.71
C LEU A 131 -0.93 -9.56 -1.08
N LEU A 132 -1.51 -10.66 -1.51
CA LEU A 132 -2.92 -10.72 -1.90
C LEU A 132 -3.76 -11.22 -0.74
N ARG A 133 -4.80 -10.47 -0.39
CA ARG A 133 -5.85 -10.95 0.51
C ARG A 133 -6.96 -11.60 -0.30
N ILE A 134 -7.03 -12.91 -0.21
CA ILE A 134 -7.96 -13.75 -0.96
C ILE A 134 -9.09 -14.24 -0.07
N VAL A 135 -10.28 -14.38 -0.65
CA VAL A 135 -11.48 -14.89 0.03
C VAL A 135 -12.14 -15.94 -0.85
N GLY A 136 -12.39 -17.12 -0.29
CA GLY A 136 -12.97 -18.28 -0.99
C GLY A 136 -13.16 -19.46 -0.05
N SER A 137 -13.48 -20.63 -0.59
CA SER A 137 -13.52 -21.86 0.22
C SER A 137 -12.10 -22.27 0.65
N PRO A 138 -11.94 -23.04 1.75
CA PRO A 138 -10.62 -23.50 2.19
C PRO A 138 -9.84 -24.24 1.10
N GLU A 139 -10.51 -25.10 0.33
CA GLU A 139 -9.94 -25.90 -0.75
C GLU A 139 -9.49 -25.01 -1.93
N ASP A 140 -10.35 -24.06 -2.32
CA ASP A 140 -10.07 -23.11 -3.40
C ASP A 140 -8.93 -22.16 -3.03
N CYS A 141 -8.87 -21.72 -1.78
CA CYS A 141 -7.78 -20.90 -1.26
C CYS A 141 -6.45 -21.68 -1.30
N GLU A 142 -6.44 -22.94 -0.89
CA GLU A 142 -5.22 -23.78 -0.95
C GLU A 142 -4.77 -24.02 -2.40
N ALA A 143 -5.71 -24.25 -3.32
CA ALA A 143 -5.41 -24.40 -4.75
C ALA A 143 -4.78 -23.13 -5.35
N PHE A 144 -5.33 -21.96 -5.03
CA PHE A 144 -4.77 -20.68 -5.48
C PHE A 144 -3.42 -20.37 -4.82
N ILE A 145 -3.25 -20.68 -3.53
CA ILE A 145 -1.95 -20.54 -2.83
C ILE A 145 -0.90 -21.42 -3.51
N ALA A 146 -1.22 -22.66 -3.84
CA ALA A 146 -0.30 -23.55 -4.56
C ALA A 146 0.08 -23.01 -5.95
N TYR A 147 -0.84 -22.31 -6.62
CA TYR A 147 -0.61 -21.68 -7.92
C TYR A 147 0.26 -20.41 -7.83
N CYS A 148 0.01 -19.55 -6.84
CA CYS A 148 0.80 -18.34 -6.53
C CYS A 148 2.21 -18.66 -6.01
N GLY A 149 2.38 -19.86 -5.44
CA GLY A 149 3.64 -20.44 -5.00
C GLY A 149 3.58 -20.95 -3.56
N LYS A 150 4.10 -22.16 -3.32
CA LYS A 150 4.12 -22.79 -1.99
C LYS A 150 5.00 -22.01 -1.01
N HIS A 151 4.37 -21.57 0.08
CA HIS A 151 4.93 -21.27 1.39
C HIS A 151 6.06 -20.22 1.48
N GLU A 152 5.91 -19.38 2.50
CA GLU A 152 6.79 -18.33 3.03
C GLU A 152 8.27 -18.70 3.27
N LYS A 153 8.74 -19.89 2.89
CA LYS A 153 10.08 -20.39 3.25
C LYS A 153 11.20 -20.10 2.24
N LYS A 154 10.94 -19.51 1.07
CA LYS A 154 11.99 -19.13 0.11
C LYS A 154 12.20 -17.63 -0.09
N ILE A 155 11.58 -16.79 0.74
CA ILE A 155 11.85 -15.34 0.76
C ILE A 155 12.93 -14.99 1.83
N HIS A 156 13.38 -15.97 2.61
CA HIS A 156 14.37 -15.79 3.67
C HIS A 156 15.84 -15.92 3.26
N GLU A 157 16.15 -16.24 2.00
CA GLU A 157 17.49 -15.98 1.51
C GLU A 157 17.59 -14.48 1.26
N THR A 158 17.88 -13.75 2.35
CA THR A 158 18.27 -12.35 2.27
C THR A 158 19.40 -12.29 1.25
N PRO A 159 19.22 -11.67 0.07
CA PRO A 159 20.31 -11.56 -0.87
C PRO A 159 21.20 -10.44 -0.31
N ILE A 160 22.06 -10.79 0.65
CA ILE A 160 23.11 -9.91 1.22
C ILE A 160 24.11 -9.56 0.10
N LEU A 161 24.25 -10.46 -0.87
CA LEU A 161 25.19 -10.33 -1.98
C LEU A 161 24.99 -9.05 -2.82
N PRO A 162 23.78 -8.70 -3.31
CA PRO A 162 23.48 -7.40 -3.89
C PRO A 162 23.95 -6.19 -3.09
N PHE A 163 23.74 -6.20 -1.76
CA PHE A 163 24.16 -5.11 -0.89
C PHE A 163 25.67 -5.00 -0.78
N ALA A 164 26.33 -6.14 -0.54
CA ALA A 164 27.79 -6.19 -0.46
C ALA A 164 28.43 -5.70 -1.76
N VAL A 165 27.94 -6.18 -2.91
CA VAL A 165 28.42 -5.75 -4.23
C VAL A 165 28.14 -4.26 -4.46
N GLY A 166 26.95 -3.77 -4.15
CA GLY A 166 26.60 -2.36 -4.30
C GLY A 166 27.46 -1.43 -3.45
N ILE A 167 27.72 -1.79 -2.18
CA ILE A 167 28.57 -1.02 -1.27
C ILE A 167 30.02 -1.05 -1.76
N VAL A 168 30.56 -2.22 -2.11
CA VAL A 168 31.95 -2.35 -2.58
C VAL A 168 32.16 -1.56 -3.87
N LEU A 169 31.28 -1.73 -4.86
CA LEU A 169 31.35 -0.98 -6.12
C LEU A 169 31.18 0.53 -5.88
N GLY A 170 30.28 0.91 -4.97
CA GLY A 170 30.06 2.29 -4.57
C GLY A 170 31.28 2.95 -3.94
N VAL A 171 31.93 2.25 -3.01
CA VAL A 171 33.16 2.72 -2.36
C VAL A 171 34.32 2.74 -3.36
N LEU A 172 34.44 1.77 -4.27
CA LEU A 172 35.43 1.82 -5.33
C LEU A 172 35.22 3.04 -6.23
N LEU A 173 33.98 3.31 -6.63
CA LEU A 173 33.62 4.47 -7.46
C LEU A 173 33.87 5.79 -6.72
N ALA A 174 33.72 5.83 -5.39
CA ALA A 174 33.97 7.02 -4.58
C ALA A 174 35.39 7.60 -4.75
N TYR A 175 36.37 6.74 -5.00
CA TYR A 175 37.78 7.12 -5.15
C TYR A 175 38.18 7.47 -6.58
N VAL A 176 37.32 7.20 -7.58
CA VAL A 176 37.61 7.51 -8.99
C VAL A 176 37.53 9.03 -9.19
N PRO A 177 38.64 9.71 -9.54
CA PRO A 177 38.63 11.14 -9.78
C PRO A 177 38.00 11.43 -11.15
N ILE A 178 36.94 12.24 -11.16
CA ILE A 178 36.34 12.77 -12.38
C ILE A 178 37.05 14.07 -12.71
N HIS A 179 37.71 14.10 -13.86
CA HIS A 179 38.39 15.29 -14.35
C HIS A 179 37.36 16.21 -15.01
N THR A 180 37.14 17.38 -14.42
CA THR A 180 36.35 18.43 -15.07
C THR A 180 37.20 19.18 -16.10
N PRO A 181 36.60 19.79 -17.13
CA PRO A 181 37.28 20.63 -18.14
C PRO A 181 37.78 21.97 -17.55
N GLY A 182 38.59 21.87 -16.49
CA GLY A 182 39.17 22.94 -15.67
C GLY A 182 40.29 22.44 -14.73
N GLY A 183 40.66 21.16 -14.78
CA GLY A 183 41.90 20.63 -14.19
C GLY A 183 41.83 20.22 -12.71
N THR A 184 40.74 20.46 -12.01
CA THR A 184 40.58 19.99 -10.62
C THR A 184 39.89 18.61 -10.60
N PRO A 185 40.52 17.57 -10.02
CA PRO A 185 39.91 16.26 -9.88
C PRO A 185 38.82 16.31 -8.81
N ILE A 186 37.56 16.08 -9.20
CA ILE A 186 36.42 15.98 -8.27
C ILE A 186 36.21 14.50 -7.94
N ARG A 187 36.09 14.18 -6.64
CA ARG A 187 35.74 12.85 -6.15
C ARG A 187 34.29 12.83 -5.68
N LEU A 188 33.58 11.73 -5.92
CA LEU A 188 32.22 11.54 -5.43
C LEU A 188 32.17 11.41 -3.90
N GLY A 189 33.27 10.99 -3.28
CA GLY A 189 33.36 10.80 -1.83
C GLY A 189 32.60 9.57 -1.34
N LEU A 190 32.83 9.21 -0.07
CA LEU A 190 32.30 7.99 0.54
C LEU A 190 30.76 7.95 0.60
N ALA A 191 30.10 9.11 0.55
CA ALA A 191 28.63 9.20 0.48
C ALA A 191 28.11 9.15 -0.97
N GLY A 192 28.75 9.87 -1.90
CA GLY A 192 28.25 9.99 -3.27
C GLY A 192 28.42 8.73 -4.12
N GLY A 193 29.53 8.01 -3.94
CA GLY A 193 29.82 6.78 -4.70
C GLY A 193 28.77 5.68 -4.49
N PRO A 194 28.52 5.24 -3.24
CA PRO A 194 27.46 4.27 -2.94
C PRO A 194 26.07 4.73 -3.36
N LEU A 195 25.74 6.01 -3.20
CA LEU A 195 24.44 6.54 -3.63
C LEU A 195 24.25 6.44 -5.14
N PHE A 196 25.26 6.81 -5.93
CA PHE A 196 25.20 6.72 -7.39
C PHE A 196 25.07 5.26 -7.86
N VAL A 197 25.90 4.37 -7.32
CA VAL A 197 25.84 2.94 -7.67
C VAL A 197 24.51 2.31 -7.26
N ALA A 198 24.00 2.63 -6.07
CA ALA A 198 22.69 2.15 -5.62
C ALA A 198 21.57 2.62 -6.54
N LEU A 199 21.60 3.88 -6.99
CA LEU A 199 20.61 4.42 -7.93
C LEU A 199 20.64 3.68 -9.27
N VAL A 200 21.84 3.46 -9.82
CA VAL A 200 22.03 2.73 -11.08
C VAL A 200 21.57 1.28 -10.94
N LEU A 201 22.00 0.56 -9.90
CA LEU A 201 21.59 -0.83 -9.66
C LEU A 201 20.07 -0.95 -9.43
N SER A 202 19.48 0.01 -8.73
CA SER A 202 18.04 0.07 -8.49
C SER A 202 17.26 0.34 -9.78
N TYR A 203 17.76 1.22 -10.65
CA TYR A 203 17.14 1.51 -11.95
C TYR A 203 17.20 0.31 -12.91
N LEU A 204 18.32 -0.41 -12.95
CA LEU A 204 18.46 -1.59 -13.82
C LEU A 204 17.57 -2.76 -13.36
N GLY A 205 17.25 -2.86 -12.06
CA GLY A 205 16.33 -3.83 -11.48
C GLY A 205 16.81 -5.30 -11.47
N ARG A 206 17.67 -5.70 -12.42
CA ARG A 206 18.32 -7.01 -12.49
C ARG A 206 19.72 -6.88 -13.08
N VAL A 207 20.71 -7.51 -12.44
CA VAL A 207 22.07 -7.63 -12.98
C VAL A 207 22.42 -9.12 -13.03
N GLY A 208 22.32 -9.72 -14.21
CA GLY A 208 22.52 -11.17 -14.39
C GLY A 208 21.46 -12.02 -13.70
N SER A 209 21.88 -13.03 -12.93
CA SER A 209 20.99 -13.91 -12.14
C SER A 209 20.55 -13.31 -10.79
N LEU A 210 21.08 -12.14 -10.42
CA LEU A 210 20.74 -11.50 -9.15
C LEU A 210 19.50 -10.63 -9.29
N ILE A 211 18.47 -10.98 -8.55
CA ILE A 211 17.24 -10.21 -8.42
C ILE A 211 17.54 -9.08 -7.42
N MET A 212 17.52 -7.82 -7.88
CA MET A 212 17.74 -6.63 -7.04
C MET A 212 16.45 -6.20 -6.32
N ARG A 213 15.67 -7.17 -5.84
CA ARG A 213 14.51 -6.93 -4.98
C ARG A 213 14.90 -7.26 -3.55
N THR A 214 14.79 -6.26 -2.69
CA THR A 214 15.10 -6.39 -1.28
C THR A 214 13.81 -6.62 -0.49
N PRO A 215 13.74 -7.67 0.34
CA PRO A 215 12.64 -7.84 1.30
C PRO A 215 12.53 -6.65 2.27
N TYR A 216 11.31 -6.27 2.64
CA TYR A 216 11.03 -5.16 3.55
C TYR A 216 11.84 -5.22 4.86
N ALA A 217 11.86 -6.40 5.51
CA ALA A 217 12.56 -6.60 6.77
C ALA A 217 14.04 -6.20 6.72
N VAL A 218 14.69 -6.44 5.58
CA VAL A 218 16.11 -6.13 5.37
C VAL A 218 16.31 -4.63 5.20
N ARG A 219 15.44 -3.96 4.43
CA ARG A 219 15.47 -2.49 4.27
C ARG A 219 15.28 -1.80 5.61
N PHE A 220 14.32 -2.28 6.42
CA PHE A 220 14.05 -1.74 7.75
C PHE A 220 15.26 -1.88 8.68
N ILE A 221 15.82 -3.09 8.79
CA ILE A 221 16.98 -3.35 9.65
C ILE A 221 18.20 -2.53 9.19
N LEU A 222 18.48 -2.48 7.89
CA LEU A 222 19.61 -1.69 7.35
C LEU A 222 19.44 -0.19 7.62
N ARG A 223 18.22 0.35 7.48
CA ARG A 223 17.93 1.77 7.76
C ARG A 223 18.15 2.09 9.25
N GLU A 224 17.60 1.27 10.14
CA GLU A 224 17.73 1.48 11.58
C GLU A 224 19.17 1.30 12.06
N LEU A 225 19.85 0.22 11.67
CA LEU A 225 21.26 0.01 12.03
C LEU A 225 22.17 1.10 11.45
N GLY A 226 21.95 1.49 10.18
CA GLY A 226 22.71 2.56 9.54
C GLY A 226 22.54 3.89 10.27
N LEU A 227 21.31 4.24 10.66
CA LEU A 227 21.02 5.44 11.44
C LEU A 227 21.69 5.40 12.82
N VAL A 228 21.59 4.27 13.54
CA VAL A 228 22.22 4.10 14.86
C VAL A 228 23.74 4.23 14.78
N PHE A 229 24.40 3.57 13.81
CA PHE A 229 25.85 3.69 13.65
C PHE A 229 26.29 5.10 13.23
N PHE A 230 25.52 5.74 12.34
CA PHE A 230 25.79 7.12 11.93
C PHE A 230 25.68 8.10 13.11
N LEU A 231 24.59 8.03 13.90
CA LEU A 231 24.41 8.87 15.09
C LEU A 231 25.46 8.58 16.17
N ALA A 232 25.82 7.30 16.38
CA ALA A 232 26.84 6.92 17.34
C ALA A 232 28.22 7.50 16.97
N GLY A 233 28.60 7.39 15.69
CA GLY A 233 29.86 7.94 15.18
C GLY A 233 29.89 9.48 15.26
N ALA A 234 28.94 10.14 14.61
CA ALA A 234 28.87 11.60 14.57
C ALA A 234 28.69 12.21 15.97
N GLY A 235 27.90 11.56 16.83
CA GLY A 235 27.69 11.98 18.21
C GLY A 235 28.92 11.82 19.09
N THR A 236 29.69 10.74 18.92
CA THR A 236 30.94 10.53 19.67
C THR A 236 32.01 11.52 19.24
N GLU A 237 32.15 11.77 17.93
CA GLU A 237 33.13 12.72 17.40
C GLU A 237 32.79 14.17 17.80
N ALA A 238 31.53 14.58 17.67
CA ALA A 238 31.07 15.88 18.15
C ALA A 238 31.18 16.01 19.68
N GLY A 239 30.89 14.93 20.42
CA GLY A 239 30.98 14.88 21.88
C GLY A 239 32.40 15.03 22.41
N ALA A 240 33.41 14.47 21.71
CA ALA A 240 34.81 14.53 22.12
C ALA A 240 35.33 15.98 22.24
N HIS A 241 34.88 16.86 21.34
CA HIS A 241 35.27 18.27 21.33
C HIS A 241 34.28 19.19 22.04
N PHE A 242 33.18 18.65 22.58
CA PHE A 242 32.09 19.46 23.14
C PHE A 242 32.56 20.37 24.28
N ILE A 243 33.34 19.84 25.23
CA ILE A 243 33.80 20.62 26.39
C ILE A 243 34.81 21.70 25.98
N GLU A 244 35.76 21.40 25.10
CA GLU A 244 36.76 22.36 24.61
C GLU A 244 36.09 23.53 23.86
N VAL A 245 35.12 23.19 23.01
CA VAL A 245 34.37 24.17 22.22
C VAL A 245 33.45 25.02 23.12
N LEU A 246 32.83 24.42 24.14
CA LEU A 246 32.00 25.14 25.10
C LEU A 246 32.82 26.08 25.99
N GLN A 247 34.04 25.69 26.38
CA GLN A 247 34.94 26.55 27.16
C GLN A 247 35.49 27.72 26.34
N SER A 248 35.78 27.51 25.05
CA SER A 248 36.35 28.54 24.18
C SER A 248 35.33 29.55 23.66
N GLN A 249 34.12 29.11 23.30
CA GLN A 249 33.08 29.99 22.71
C GLN A 249 31.89 30.28 23.64
N GLY A 250 31.71 29.50 24.71
CA GLY A 250 30.69 29.74 25.73
C GLY A 250 29.26 29.82 25.18
N ILE A 251 28.48 30.76 25.72
CA ILE A 251 27.06 30.98 25.35
C ILE A 251 26.89 31.49 23.91
N SER A 252 27.91 32.15 23.35
CA SER A 252 27.82 32.71 21.99
C SER A 252 27.60 31.63 20.94
N LEU A 253 28.24 30.46 21.11
CA LEU A 253 28.05 29.30 20.26
C LEU A 253 26.65 28.70 20.38
N LEU A 254 26.08 28.68 21.59
CA LEU A 254 24.73 28.16 21.82
C LEU A 254 23.68 29.06 21.15
N LEU A 255 23.84 30.38 21.25
CA LEU A 255 22.97 31.34 20.56
C LEU A 255 23.14 31.26 19.04
N ALA A 256 24.37 31.16 18.55
CA ALA A 256 24.64 31.00 17.12
C ALA A 256 24.03 29.70 16.58
N GLY A 257 24.20 28.57 17.29
CA GLY A 257 23.60 27.29 16.94
C GLY A 257 22.07 27.31 16.96
N MET A 258 21.47 27.98 17.95
CA MET A 258 20.02 28.17 18.01
C MET A 258 19.52 29.00 16.82
N CYS A 259 20.17 30.12 16.49
CA CYS A 259 19.81 30.92 15.31
C CYS A 259 19.96 30.10 14.02
N VAL A 260 21.10 29.44 13.82
CA VAL A 260 21.37 28.64 12.61
C VAL A 260 20.41 27.46 12.46
N THR A 261 19.87 26.91 13.56
CA THR A 261 18.91 25.80 13.49
C THR A 261 17.46 26.25 13.40
N CYS A 262 17.05 27.28 14.15
CA CYS A 262 15.69 27.79 14.18
C CYS A 262 15.35 28.61 12.93
N THR A 263 16.24 29.48 12.45
CA THR A 263 15.99 30.35 11.30
C THR A 263 15.61 29.57 10.03
N PRO A 264 16.33 28.52 9.59
CA PRO A 264 15.93 27.77 8.41
C PRO A 264 14.65 26.96 8.63
N ILE A 265 14.35 26.48 9.85
CA ILE A 265 13.08 25.80 10.14
C ILE A 265 11.91 26.75 9.97
N THR A 266 11.98 27.93 10.59
CA THR A 266 10.89 28.90 10.56
C THR A 266 10.69 29.48 9.17
N VAL A 267 11.78 29.77 8.45
CA VAL A 267 11.73 30.25 7.06
C VAL A 267 11.15 29.18 6.14
N ALA A 268 11.63 27.93 6.22
CA ALA A 268 11.11 26.85 5.39
C ALA A 268 9.62 26.62 5.64
N PHE A 269 9.21 26.55 6.91
CA PHE A 269 7.81 26.37 7.30
C PHE A 269 6.93 27.53 6.81
N ALA A 270 7.37 28.78 7.00
CA ALA A 270 6.62 29.95 6.55
C ALA A 270 6.48 29.99 5.02
N LEU A 271 7.53 29.65 4.27
CA LEU A 271 7.47 29.55 2.82
C LEU A 271 6.47 28.47 2.37
N THR A 272 6.59 27.25 2.88
CA THR A 272 5.72 26.14 2.48
C THR A 272 4.26 26.37 2.86
N HIS A 273 4.01 26.95 4.04
CA HIS A 273 2.65 27.14 4.53
C HIS A 273 1.98 28.40 3.95
N TRP A 274 2.68 29.54 3.87
CA TRP A 274 2.06 30.80 3.43
C TRP A 274 2.26 31.11 1.95
N VAL A 275 3.38 30.71 1.33
CA VAL A 275 3.65 30.99 -0.09
C VAL A 275 3.09 29.87 -0.97
N PHE A 276 3.30 28.62 -0.58
CA PHE A 276 2.87 27.46 -1.38
C PHE A 276 1.52 26.87 -0.95
N GLY A 277 1.01 27.23 0.23
CA GLY A 277 -0.31 26.80 0.70
C GLY A 277 -0.42 25.30 0.96
N PHE A 278 0.68 24.63 1.30
CA PHE A 278 0.69 23.19 1.55
C PHE A 278 -0.05 22.83 2.84
N ASP A 279 -0.67 21.64 2.84
CA ASP A 279 -1.23 21.01 4.03
C ASP A 279 -0.14 20.73 5.08
N LEU A 280 -0.55 20.52 6.33
CA LEU A 280 0.39 20.36 7.44
C LEU A 280 1.30 19.13 7.26
N SER A 281 0.77 18.01 6.78
CA SER A 281 1.53 16.79 6.47
C SER A 281 2.60 17.04 5.41
N SER A 282 2.22 17.66 4.29
CA SER A 282 3.18 18.02 3.23
C SER A 282 4.20 19.07 3.69
N THR A 283 3.80 20.02 4.54
CA THR A 283 4.69 21.02 5.13
C THR A 283 5.75 20.39 6.03
N LEU A 284 5.35 19.47 6.92
CA LEU A 284 6.29 18.75 7.78
C LEU A 284 7.25 17.89 6.95
N GLY A 285 6.74 17.17 5.94
CA GLY A 285 7.57 16.37 5.04
C GLY A 285 8.59 17.20 4.27
N THR A 286 8.17 18.35 3.72
CA THR A 286 9.05 19.26 2.97
C THR A 286 10.09 19.93 3.87
N VAL A 287 9.73 20.36 5.09
CA VAL A 287 10.68 20.91 6.06
C VAL A 287 11.70 19.86 6.52
N CYS A 288 11.28 18.62 6.78
CA CYS A 288 12.20 17.53 7.10
C CYS A 288 13.14 17.20 5.94
N GLY A 289 12.63 17.19 4.70
CA GLY A 289 13.42 17.00 3.48
C GLY A 289 14.44 18.12 3.26
N ALA A 290 14.02 19.38 3.42
CA ALA A 290 14.90 20.55 3.33
C ALA A 290 16.01 20.54 4.39
N LYS A 291 15.72 20.02 5.58
CA LYS A 291 16.72 19.81 6.64
C LYS A 291 17.51 18.51 6.52
N THR A 292 17.29 17.74 5.46
CA THR A 292 17.91 16.41 5.25
C THR A 292 17.81 15.53 6.49
N SER A 293 16.72 15.67 7.26
CA SER A 293 16.55 15.02 8.57
C SER A 293 15.62 13.82 8.43
N THR A 294 16.22 12.70 8.04
CA THR A 294 15.56 11.39 8.02
C THR A 294 14.88 11.01 9.34
N PRO A 295 15.48 11.22 10.54
CA PRO A 295 14.79 10.94 11.80
C PRO A 295 13.61 11.89 12.06
N GLY A 296 13.69 13.15 11.63
CA GLY A 296 12.56 14.09 11.72
C GLY A 296 11.37 13.66 10.87
N LEU A 297 11.63 13.16 9.67
CA LEU A 297 10.58 12.63 8.79
C LEU A 297 9.95 11.36 9.38
N GLY A 298 10.76 10.44 9.93
CA GLY A 298 10.25 9.24 10.60
C GLY A 298 9.34 9.57 11.79
N ALA A 299 9.75 10.52 12.64
CA ALA A 299 8.93 10.98 13.75
C ALA A 299 7.63 11.66 13.29
N ALA A 300 7.67 12.45 12.21
CA ALA A 300 6.48 13.05 11.63
C ALA A 300 5.50 12.00 11.08
N CYS A 301 6.00 10.96 10.39
CA CYS A 301 5.17 9.86 9.91
C CYS A 301 4.48 9.11 11.05
N SER A 302 5.22 8.76 12.12
CA SER A 302 4.62 8.09 13.29
C SER A 302 3.58 8.95 14.02
N ALA A 303 3.74 10.28 14.00
CA ALA A 303 2.77 11.21 14.58
C ALA A 303 1.48 11.32 13.74
N VAL A 304 1.58 11.28 12.40
CA VAL A 304 0.43 11.28 11.50
C VAL A 304 -0.36 9.96 11.61
N GLU A 305 0.35 8.83 11.66
CA GLU A 305 -0.25 7.49 11.76
C GLU A 305 -1.00 7.28 13.08
N SER A 306 -0.59 7.98 14.15
CA SER A 306 -1.32 8.00 15.43
C SER A 306 -2.55 8.93 15.44
N ASP A 307 -2.60 9.94 14.55
CA ASP A 307 -3.75 10.83 14.36
C ASP A 307 -4.80 10.26 13.38
N GLU A 308 -4.43 9.29 12.53
CA GLU A 308 -5.32 8.58 11.60
C GLU A 308 -6.40 7.71 12.29
N LEU A 309 -6.43 7.64 13.62
CA LEU A 309 -7.58 7.12 14.38
C LEU A 309 -8.79 8.08 14.44
N SER A 310 -8.72 9.27 13.80
CA SER A 310 -9.86 10.21 13.66
C SER A 310 -10.50 10.15 12.25
N PRO A 311 -11.80 9.79 12.12
CA PRO A 311 -12.43 9.34 10.85
C PRO A 311 -12.80 10.44 9.82
N GLY A 312 -12.00 11.50 9.67
CA GLY A 312 -12.33 12.66 8.83
C GLY A 312 -11.45 12.91 7.61
N LEU A 313 -10.13 12.64 7.69
CA LEU A 313 -9.15 13.25 6.78
C LEU A 313 -8.76 12.38 5.56
N CYS A 314 -8.99 11.07 5.65
CA CYS A 314 -8.71 10.09 4.58
C CYS A 314 -9.52 10.35 3.28
N ARG A 315 -10.51 11.25 3.32
CA ARG A 315 -11.34 11.62 2.15
C ARG A 315 -10.72 12.70 1.25
N HIS A 316 -9.65 13.37 1.68
CA HIS A 316 -9.04 14.46 0.91
C HIS A 316 -7.69 14.10 0.27
N LEU A 317 -6.91 13.21 0.89
CA LEU A 317 -5.58 12.86 0.39
C LEU A 317 -5.59 11.91 -0.81
N SER A 318 -6.66 11.12 -1.04
CA SER A 318 -6.79 10.36 -2.30
C SER A 318 -7.04 11.25 -3.53
N HIS A 319 -7.40 12.53 -3.32
CA HIS A 319 -7.74 13.46 -4.39
C HIS A 319 -6.55 14.34 -4.84
N CYS A 320 -5.45 14.38 -4.08
CA CYS A 320 -4.28 15.22 -4.40
C CYS A 320 -3.14 14.46 -5.10
N THR A 321 -3.00 13.15 -4.92
CA THR A 321 -1.97 12.34 -5.61
C THR A 321 -2.25 12.14 -7.11
N ASP A 322 -3.47 12.44 -7.56
CA ASP A 322 -3.91 12.25 -8.95
C ASP A 322 -3.62 13.46 -9.88
N ARG A 323 -3.05 14.56 -9.37
CA ARG A 323 -2.88 15.82 -10.16
C ARG A 323 -1.47 16.20 -10.60
N HIS A 324 -0.44 15.42 -10.32
CA HIS A 324 0.95 15.80 -10.68
C HIS A 324 1.58 15.07 -11.89
N HIS A 325 0.78 14.41 -12.74
CA HIS A 325 1.23 13.91 -14.04
C HIS A 325 0.30 14.28 -15.21
N SER A 326 0.34 15.55 -15.61
CA SER A 326 0.18 16.01 -17.02
C SER A 326 0.36 17.54 -17.11
N GLY A 327 1.06 18.01 -18.14
CA GLY A 327 1.60 19.39 -18.27
C GLY A 327 0.58 20.50 -18.61
N GLY A 328 1.06 21.76 -18.62
CA GLY A 328 0.30 22.94 -19.08
C GLY A 328 0.39 23.20 -20.59
N PRO A 329 -0.05 24.36 -21.15
CA PRO A 329 -0.88 25.44 -20.58
C PRO A 329 -2.22 25.72 -21.34
N ASP A 330 -3.08 26.53 -20.70
CA ASP A 330 -3.99 27.55 -21.29
C ASP A 330 -5.41 27.18 -21.86
N PRO A 331 -6.37 28.14 -21.93
CA PRO A 331 -7.49 28.21 -20.97
C PRO A 331 -8.90 28.31 -21.61
N GLY A 332 -9.94 28.20 -20.78
CA GLY A 332 -11.26 28.79 -21.08
C GLY A 332 -12.42 27.81 -21.28
N LEU A 333 -13.47 28.03 -20.49
CA LEU A 333 -14.86 27.60 -20.68
C LEU A 333 -15.11 26.10 -20.99
N ALA A 334 -15.37 25.33 -19.93
CA ALA A 334 -16.49 24.39 -19.93
C ALA A 334 -16.84 24.01 -18.49
N GLY A 335 -17.70 24.84 -17.88
CA GLY A 335 -18.54 24.35 -16.80
C GLY A 335 -19.48 23.27 -17.33
N LEU A 336 -19.93 22.39 -16.43
CA LEU A 336 -21.01 21.42 -16.60
C LEU A 336 -20.68 20.11 -17.35
N THR A 337 -19.76 19.26 -16.85
CA THR A 337 -19.94 17.79 -17.09
C THR A 337 -19.23 16.83 -16.13
N PHE A 338 -18.79 17.23 -14.94
CA PHE A 338 -18.05 16.31 -14.05
C PHE A 338 -18.53 16.26 -12.59
N ARG A 339 -19.83 16.52 -12.38
CA ARG A 339 -20.50 16.40 -11.07
C ARG A 339 -21.46 15.20 -10.97
N ARG A 340 -21.39 14.23 -11.89
CA ARG A 340 -22.36 13.12 -12.00
C ARG A 340 -21.80 11.69 -11.98
N VAL A 341 -20.53 11.46 -11.60
CA VAL A 341 -19.95 10.10 -11.60
C VAL A 341 -19.41 9.63 -10.24
N LEU A 342 -19.47 10.45 -9.18
CA LEU A 342 -19.06 10.03 -7.83
C LEU A 342 -20.25 10.07 -6.87
N GLN A 343 -21.14 9.08 -7.03
CA GLN A 343 -22.06 8.67 -5.99
C GLN A 343 -21.93 7.15 -5.77
N SER A 344 -21.47 6.84 -4.55
CA SER A 344 -21.81 5.65 -3.75
C SER A 344 -21.36 4.26 -4.23
N ALA A 345 -20.15 3.89 -3.81
CA ALA A 345 -19.92 2.55 -3.28
C ALA A 345 -20.17 2.59 -1.76
N LYS A 346 -21.37 2.21 -1.33
CA LYS A 346 -21.66 1.90 0.07
C LYS A 346 -21.61 0.39 0.24
N ALA A 347 -20.69 -0.11 1.05
CA ALA A 347 -20.98 -1.30 1.84
C ALA A 347 -21.71 -0.80 3.10
N ARG A 348 -22.96 -1.23 3.29
CA ARG A 348 -23.70 -0.94 4.52
C ARG A 348 -23.49 -2.10 5.49
N ILE A 349 -22.70 -1.84 6.53
CA ILE A 349 -22.73 -2.57 7.81
C ILE A 349 -22.54 -1.48 8.88
N TYR A 350 -23.50 -1.33 9.81
CA TYR A 350 -23.35 -0.44 10.96
C TYR A 350 -22.61 -1.16 12.12
N ARG A 351 -21.70 -0.39 12.73
CA ARG A 351 -20.68 -0.62 13.79
C ARG A 351 -21.34 -0.92 15.17
N THR A 352 -20.74 -1.42 16.25
CA THR A 352 -19.39 -1.55 16.85
C THR A 352 -19.44 -2.82 17.77
N THR A 353 -18.38 -3.43 18.32
CA THR A 353 -17.25 -2.87 19.08
C THR A 353 -16.20 -3.96 19.23
N SER A 354 -14.93 -3.57 19.08
CA SER A 354 -13.80 -4.27 19.68
C SER A 354 -13.99 -4.29 21.20
N GLU A 355 -14.01 -5.48 21.80
CA GLU A 355 -13.47 -5.72 23.14
C GLU A 355 -13.26 -7.24 23.31
N ARG A 356 -12.01 -7.68 23.32
CA ARG A 356 -11.60 -8.75 24.24
C ARG A 356 -11.14 -8.04 25.51
N PRO A 357 -11.57 -8.49 26.69
CA PRO A 357 -10.77 -9.52 27.35
C PRO A 357 -11.58 -10.59 28.09
N SER A 358 -10.94 -11.76 28.20
CA SER A 358 -11.07 -12.79 29.25
C SER A 358 -12.19 -12.63 30.31
N SER A 359 -13.07 -13.62 30.42
CA SER A 359 -13.18 -14.49 31.62
C SER A 359 -14.42 -15.40 31.56
N ILE A 360 -14.17 -16.69 31.78
CA ILE A 360 -14.91 -17.61 32.68
C ILE A 360 -16.41 -17.33 32.89
N GLY A 361 -17.28 -18.28 32.50
CA GLY A 361 -18.65 -18.28 33.04
C GLY A 361 -19.67 -19.19 32.36
N ARG A 362 -19.59 -20.49 32.69
CA ARG A 362 -20.67 -21.50 32.78
C ARG A 362 -22.14 -21.11 32.53
N ILE A 363 -22.83 -22.05 31.84
CA ILE A 363 -24.17 -22.62 32.14
C ILE A 363 -25.33 -21.61 32.03
N ARG A 364 -26.33 -21.81 31.16
CA ARG A 364 -27.23 -22.95 31.07
C ARG A 364 -27.88 -23.04 29.69
#